data_AF-A0A7X8LZA9-F1
#
_entry.id   AF-A0A7X8LZA9-F1
#
_cell.length_a   1.000
_cell.length_b   1.000
_cell.length_c   1.000
_cell.angle_alpha   90.00
_cell.angle_beta   90.00
_cell.angle_gamma   90.00
#
_symmetry.space_group_name_H-M   'P 1'
#
loop_
_entity.id
_entity.type
_entity.pdbx_description
1 polymer ?
#
loop_
_entity_poly.entity_id
_entity_poly.type
_entity_poly.pdbx_seq_one_letter_code
_entity_poly.pdbx_strand_id
1 'polypeptide(L)'
;MLENLVNTKSKVFIVFLFSIASLGILALSTQVAVVLCSMWYGIIVGICLMILAIPLHILAKRWMFLYAFSFLVNFIGCGFSVSAYYLTNGIAINLFELIVATIPAVAILVLIYLMLGIYSKTKRTTLSIAAVLNFALLVAAVVFWIRTGGTFFSFGFFCLLVSMFSICVFGVTINHDERPVLRDISYGSFGSFVILTIVVIVILSEGDALEISDLGIEGLDRKKKRKAK
;
A
#
# COMPACT_ATOMS: atom_id res chain seq x y z
N MET A 1 8.89 35.57 3.90
CA MET A 1 8.30 34.71 4.97
C MET A 1 6.88 34.27 4.64
N LEU A 2 6.00 35.18 4.18
CA LEU A 2 4.61 34.84 3.79
C LEU A 2 4.53 33.90 2.56
N GLU A 3 5.33 34.17 1.51
CA GLU A 3 5.39 33.32 0.31
C GLU A 3 5.85 31.88 0.58
N ASN A 4 6.86 31.69 1.43
CA ASN A 4 7.33 30.35 1.84
C ASN A 4 6.25 29.58 2.61
N LEU A 5 5.40 30.28 3.39
CA LEU A 5 4.29 29.70 4.14
C LEU A 5 3.14 29.28 3.21
N VAL A 6 2.80 30.11 2.23
CA VAL A 6 1.79 29.79 1.19
C VAL A 6 2.26 28.61 0.35
N ASN A 7 3.53 28.58 -0.05
CA ASN A 7 4.12 27.46 -0.80
C ASN A 7 4.06 26.15 -0.01
N THR A 8 4.48 26.15 1.26
CA THR A 8 4.45 24.96 2.12
C THR A 8 3.03 24.37 2.26
N LYS A 9 2.02 25.21 2.47
CA LYS A 9 0.62 24.75 2.62
C LYS A 9 0.12 24.08 1.33
N SER A 10 0.42 24.66 0.17
CA SER A 10 0.05 24.06 -1.12
C SER A 10 0.75 22.71 -1.34
N LYS A 11 2.03 22.58 -0.98
CA LYS A 11 2.75 21.29 -1.09
C LYS A 11 2.12 20.22 -0.20
N VAL A 12 1.82 20.55 1.06
CA VAL A 12 1.16 19.65 2.01
C VAL A 12 -0.20 19.20 1.48
N PHE A 13 -0.99 20.14 0.92
CA PHE A 13 -2.28 19.82 0.32
C PHE A 13 -2.17 18.86 -0.87
N ILE A 14 -1.19 19.08 -1.77
CA ILE A 14 -0.96 18.19 -2.92
C ILE A 14 -0.56 16.79 -2.47
N VAL A 15 0.39 16.66 -1.53
CA VAL A 15 0.80 15.36 -0.98
C VAL A 15 -0.38 14.66 -0.32
N PHE A 16 -1.19 15.38 0.45
CA PHE A 16 -2.40 14.86 1.07
C PHE A 16 -3.38 14.30 0.03
N LEU A 17 -3.70 15.07 -1.00
CA LEU A 17 -4.64 14.66 -2.05
C LEU A 17 -4.17 13.39 -2.76
N PHE A 18 -2.89 13.34 -3.14
CA PHE A 18 -2.32 12.15 -3.77
C PHE A 18 -2.27 10.96 -2.82
N SER A 19 -2.01 11.16 -1.53
CA SER A 19 -2.01 10.07 -0.53
C SER A 19 -3.40 9.45 -0.36
N ILE A 20 -4.45 10.27 -0.32
CA ILE A 20 -5.85 9.78 -0.31
C ILE A 20 -6.19 9.08 -1.63
N ALA A 21 -5.80 9.67 -2.77
CA ALA A 21 -6.01 9.07 -4.08
C ALA A 21 -5.33 7.70 -4.20
N SER A 22 -4.11 7.52 -3.66
CA SER A 22 -3.43 6.22 -3.69
C SER A 22 -4.21 5.13 -2.96
N LEU A 23 -4.85 5.43 -1.83
CA LEU A 23 -5.66 4.45 -1.10
C LEU A 23 -6.89 4.04 -1.91
N GLY A 24 -7.56 5.00 -2.55
CA GLY A 24 -8.68 4.73 -3.45
C GLY A 24 -8.26 3.91 -4.68
N ILE A 25 -7.15 4.27 -5.31
CA ILE A 25 -6.59 3.52 -6.46
C ILE A 25 -6.21 2.11 -6.02
N LEU A 26 -5.57 1.94 -4.87
CA LEU A 26 -5.21 0.63 -4.33
C LEU A 26 -6.45 -0.26 -4.17
N ALA A 27 -7.52 0.24 -3.55
CA ALA A 27 -8.77 -0.51 -3.36
C ALA A 27 -9.43 -0.88 -4.70
N LEU A 28 -9.57 0.09 -5.60
CA LEU A 28 -10.18 -0.13 -6.91
C LEU A 28 -9.37 -1.09 -7.79
N SER A 29 -8.06 -0.90 -7.85
CA SER A 29 -7.18 -1.77 -8.65
C SER A 29 -7.09 -3.17 -8.06
N THR A 30 -7.14 -3.34 -6.73
CA THR A 30 -7.24 -4.67 -6.10
C THR A 30 -8.54 -5.36 -6.52
N GLN A 31 -9.68 -4.67 -6.47
CA GLN A 31 -10.98 -5.21 -6.88
C GLN A 31 -10.99 -5.62 -8.36
N VAL A 32 -10.45 -4.76 -9.24
CA VAL A 32 -10.35 -5.04 -10.67
C VAL A 32 -9.41 -6.21 -10.95
N ALA A 33 -8.27 -6.27 -10.25
CA ALA A 33 -7.28 -7.32 -10.45
C ALA A 33 -7.79 -8.71 -10.04
N VAL A 34 -8.64 -8.81 -9.01
CA VAL A 34 -9.30 -10.10 -8.66
C VAL A 34 -10.19 -10.63 -9.78
N VAL A 35 -10.75 -9.76 -10.63
CA VAL A 35 -11.55 -10.17 -11.78
C VAL A 35 -10.69 -10.53 -13.00
N LEU A 36 -9.56 -9.83 -13.18
CA LEU A 36 -8.73 -9.94 -14.38
C LEU A 36 -7.58 -10.95 -14.27
N CYS A 37 -7.07 -11.19 -13.07
CA CYS A 37 -5.89 -12.01 -12.83
C CYS A 37 -6.26 -13.33 -12.13
N SER A 38 -5.33 -14.28 -12.17
CA SER A 38 -5.41 -15.52 -11.40
C SER A 38 -4.22 -15.63 -10.46
N MET A 39 -4.46 -16.02 -9.20
CA MET A 39 -3.43 -16.33 -8.20
C MET A 39 -2.22 -15.37 -8.22
N TRP A 40 -1.01 -15.91 -8.42
CA TRP A 40 0.27 -15.20 -8.45
C TRP A 40 0.46 -14.22 -9.62
N TYR A 41 -0.36 -14.30 -10.69
CA TYR A 41 -0.20 -13.42 -11.85
C TYR A 41 -0.41 -11.95 -11.50
N GLY A 42 -1.15 -11.64 -10.42
CA GLY A 42 -1.26 -10.27 -9.92
C GLY A 42 0.09 -9.62 -9.60
N ILE A 43 1.04 -10.37 -9.02
CA ILE A 43 2.39 -9.89 -8.73
C ILE A 43 3.16 -9.62 -10.04
N ILE A 44 3.08 -10.53 -11.00
CA ILE A 44 3.78 -10.40 -12.29
C ILE A 44 3.28 -9.16 -13.03
N VAL A 45 1.97 -8.97 -13.12
CA VAL A 45 1.38 -7.78 -13.75
C VAL A 45 1.77 -6.51 -12.97
N GLY A 46 1.76 -6.56 -11.64
CA GLY A 46 2.25 -5.47 -10.79
C GLY A 46 3.68 -5.06 -11.12
N ILE A 47 4.60 -6.03 -11.24
CA ILE A 47 6.00 -5.78 -11.60
C ILE A 47 6.11 -5.18 -13.00
N CYS A 48 5.36 -5.68 -13.98
CA CYS A 48 5.31 -5.11 -15.32
C CYS A 48 4.84 -3.64 -15.31
N LEU A 49 3.81 -3.32 -14.51
CA LEU A 49 3.33 -1.95 -14.33
C LEU A 49 4.36 -1.06 -13.65
N MET A 50 5.08 -1.56 -12.64
CA MET A 50 6.19 -0.83 -12.03
C MET A 50 7.30 -0.54 -13.06
N ILE A 51 7.70 -1.54 -13.86
CA ILE A 51 8.70 -1.38 -14.92
C ILE A 51 8.24 -0.33 -15.95
N LEU A 52 6.95 -0.30 -16.30
CA LEU A 52 6.36 0.71 -17.19
C LEU A 52 6.31 2.10 -16.55
N ALA A 53 6.16 2.20 -15.23
CA ALA A 53 6.14 3.47 -14.52
C ALA A 53 7.52 4.15 -14.47
N ILE A 54 8.62 3.40 -14.53
CA ILE A 54 10.00 3.91 -14.52
C ILE A 54 10.29 4.87 -15.70
N PRO A 55 10.10 4.50 -16.97
CA PRO A 55 10.33 5.42 -18.08
C PRO A 55 9.43 6.65 -18.00
N LEU A 56 8.16 6.49 -17.57
CA LEU A 56 7.25 7.62 -17.33
C LEU A 56 7.84 8.62 -16.31
N HIS A 57 8.39 8.11 -15.21
CA HIS A 57 9.06 8.95 -14.21
C HIS A 57 10.29 9.68 -14.77
N ILE A 58 11.12 8.99 -15.56
CA ILE A 58 12.33 9.59 -16.16
C ILE A 58 11.94 10.68 -17.18
N LEU A 59 10.94 10.40 -18.03
CA LEU A 59 10.39 11.34 -19.02
C LEU A 59 9.71 12.56 -18.36
N ALA A 60 9.24 12.41 -17.12
CA ALA A 60 8.59 13.48 -16.37
C ALA A 60 9.52 14.66 -16.02
N LYS A 61 10.84 14.50 -16.16
CA LYS A 61 11.78 15.63 -16.14
C LYS A 61 11.48 16.66 -17.22
N ARG A 62 10.99 16.22 -18.38
CA ARG A 62 10.57 17.11 -19.48
C ARG A 62 9.13 17.56 -19.26
N TRP A 63 8.22 16.63 -18.97
CA TRP A 63 6.77 16.87 -18.94
C TRP A 63 6.20 16.53 -17.55
N MET A 64 5.98 17.54 -16.71
CA MET A 64 5.70 17.37 -15.28
C MET A 64 4.49 16.48 -14.95
N PHE A 65 3.46 16.48 -15.79
CA PHE A 65 2.25 15.65 -15.61
C PHE A 65 2.55 14.14 -15.67
N LEU A 66 3.64 13.72 -16.30
CA LEU A 66 4.05 12.31 -16.37
C LEU A 66 4.44 11.74 -14.99
N TYR A 67 4.79 12.58 -14.01
CA TYR A 67 4.97 12.13 -12.62
C TYR A 67 3.65 11.59 -12.03
N ALA A 68 2.53 12.26 -12.34
CA ALA A 68 1.22 11.81 -11.89
C ALA A 68 0.82 10.51 -12.59
N PHE A 69 1.07 10.38 -13.91
CA PHE A 69 0.83 9.11 -14.61
C PHE A 69 1.69 7.96 -14.08
N SER A 70 2.98 8.20 -13.85
CA SER A 70 3.88 7.22 -13.24
C SER A 70 3.35 6.77 -11.87
N PHE A 71 2.91 7.72 -11.03
CA PHE A 71 2.27 7.43 -9.75
C PHE A 71 1.01 6.55 -9.91
N LEU A 72 0.11 6.91 -10.83
CA LEU A 72 -1.14 6.16 -11.08
C LEU A 72 -0.86 4.73 -11.52
N VAL A 73 -0.02 4.55 -12.54
CA VAL A 73 0.36 3.23 -13.08
C VAL A 73 0.98 2.36 -11.98
N ASN A 74 1.85 2.94 -11.17
CA ASN A 74 2.53 2.20 -10.12
C ASN A 74 1.59 1.82 -8.96
N PHE A 75 0.64 2.67 -8.57
CA PHE A 75 -0.36 2.32 -7.56
C PHE A 75 -1.42 1.32 -8.06
N ILE A 76 -1.72 1.32 -9.36
CA ILE A 76 -2.47 0.21 -9.97
C ILE A 76 -1.65 -1.07 -9.80
N GLY A 77 -0.34 -1.02 -10.07
CA GLY A 77 0.58 -2.13 -9.80
C GLY A 77 0.52 -2.63 -8.36
N CYS A 78 0.47 -1.73 -7.36
CA CYS A 78 0.31 -2.10 -5.96
C CYS A 78 -0.96 -2.92 -5.72
N GLY A 79 -2.11 -2.49 -6.26
CA GLY A 79 -3.36 -3.22 -6.07
C GLY A 79 -3.38 -4.57 -6.77
N PHE A 80 -2.75 -4.67 -7.95
CA PHE A 80 -2.52 -5.96 -8.62
C PHE A 80 -1.65 -6.88 -7.76
N SER A 81 -0.58 -6.37 -7.13
CA SER A 81 0.21 -7.17 -6.19
C SER A 81 -0.60 -7.61 -4.97
N VAL A 82 -1.37 -6.72 -4.34
CA VAL A 82 -2.24 -7.06 -3.21
C VAL A 82 -3.28 -8.10 -3.59
N SER A 83 -3.84 -8.04 -4.81
CA SER A 83 -4.85 -9.00 -5.27
C SER A 83 -4.33 -10.45 -5.28
N ALA A 84 -3.03 -10.66 -5.48
CA ALA A 84 -2.44 -11.99 -5.46
C ALA A 84 -2.58 -12.67 -4.09
N TYR A 85 -2.50 -11.88 -3.00
CA TYR A 85 -2.76 -12.39 -1.65
C TYR A 85 -4.20 -12.93 -1.53
N TYR A 86 -5.19 -12.17 -1.99
CA TYR A 86 -6.60 -12.57 -1.88
C TYR A 86 -6.97 -13.73 -2.81
N LEU A 87 -6.47 -13.71 -4.06
CA LEU A 87 -6.72 -14.76 -5.04
C LEU A 87 -6.10 -16.10 -4.63
N THR A 88 -4.88 -16.08 -4.10
CA THR A 88 -4.16 -17.31 -3.73
C THR A 88 -4.77 -17.96 -2.48
N ASN A 89 -5.19 -17.15 -1.50
CA ASN A 89 -5.86 -17.66 -0.29
C ASN A 89 -7.38 -17.92 -0.48
N GLY A 90 -7.92 -17.75 -1.69
CA GLY A 90 -9.35 -17.97 -1.96
C GLY A 90 -10.28 -17.03 -1.18
N ILE A 91 -9.81 -15.85 -0.78
CA ILE A 91 -10.58 -14.91 0.04
C ILE A 91 -11.46 -14.06 -0.88
N ALA A 92 -12.77 -14.15 -0.68
CA ALA A 92 -13.72 -13.29 -1.37
C ALA A 92 -13.56 -11.83 -0.90
N ILE A 93 -13.34 -10.92 -1.85
CA ILE A 93 -13.22 -9.49 -1.56
C ILE A 93 -14.51 -8.76 -1.91
N ASN A 94 -14.88 -7.81 -1.05
CA ASN A 94 -15.98 -6.89 -1.28
C ASN A 94 -15.43 -5.46 -1.30
N LEU A 95 -15.71 -4.72 -2.37
CA LEU A 95 -15.26 -3.33 -2.51
C LEU A 95 -15.67 -2.44 -1.33
N PHE A 96 -16.85 -2.68 -0.74
CA PHE A 96 -17.30 -1.96 0.45
C PHE A 96 -16.37 -2.20 1.64
N GLU A 97 -15.99 -3.45 1.89
CA GLU A 97 -15.03 -3.79 2.96
C GLU A 97 -13.66 -3.18 2.70
N LEU A 98 -13.18 -3.18 1.45
CA LEU A 98 -11.91 -2.55 1.07
C LEU A 98 -11.92 -1.05 1.35
N ILE A 99 -12.99 -0.35 0.99
CA ILE A 99 -13.15 1.09 1.24
C ILE A 99 -13.17 1.37 2.74
N VAL A 100 -13.95 0.61 3.50
CA VAL A 100 -14.05 0.77 4.97
C VAL A 100 -12.70 0.49 5.64
N ALA A 101 -11.93 -0.47 5.14
CA ALA A 101 -10.57 -0.77 5.61
C ALA A 101 -9.55 0.35 5.35
N THR A 102 -9.82 1.29 4.43
CA THR A 102 -8.96 2.46 4.24
C THR A 102 -9.09 3.52 5.34
N ILE A 103 -10.18 3.50 6.12
CA ILE A 103 -10.54 4.56 7.08
C ILE A 103 -9.41 4.85 8.09
N PRO A 104 -8.76 3.85 8.72
CA PRO A 104 -7.67 4.13 9.66
C PRO A 104 -6.49 4.86 9.01
N ALA A 105 -6.10 4.47 7.79
CA ALA A 105 -5.02 5.12 7.05
C ALA A 105 -5.41 6.55 6.65
N VAL A 106 -6.65 6.76 6.18
CA VAL A 106 -7.19 8.09 5.86
C VAL A 106 -7.19 8.99 7.10
N ALA A 107 -7.61 8.48 8.26
CA ALA A 107 -7.64 9.24 9.51
C ALA A 107 -6.24 9.75 9.90
N ILE A 108 -5.20 8.92 9.75
CA ILE A 108 -3.81 9.32 9.98
C ILE A 108 -3.38 10.42 9.00
N LEU A 109 -3.70 10.29 7.71
CA LEU A 109 -3.36 11.29 6.70
C LEU A 109 -4.06 12.63 6.93
N VAL A 110 -5.33 12.60 7.33
CA VAL A 110 -6.09 13.79 7.73
C VAL A 110 -5.47 14.45 8.96
N LEU A 111 -5.10 13.67 9.98
CA LEU A 111 -4.42 14.18 11.17
C LEU A 111 -3.12 14.89 10.82
N ILE A 112 -2.30 14.29 9.95
CA ILE A 112 -1.04 14.90 9.47
C ILE A 112 -1.32 16.22 8.75
N TYR A 113 -2.27 16.23 7.81
CA TYR A 113 -2.66 17.42 7.07
C TYR A 113 -3.09 18.57 8.00
N LEU A 114 -3.97 18.29 8.96
CA LEU A 114 -4.45 19.28 9.94
C LEU A 114 -3.33 19.79 10.83
N MET A 115 -2.52 18.89 11.40
CA MET A 115 -1.45 19.26 12.33
C MET A 115 -0.35 20.06 11.65
N LEU A 116 0.02 19.72 10.41
CA LEU A 116 1.00 20.49 9.64
C LEU A 116 0.44 21.86 9.20
N GLY A 117 -0.87 21.95 8.96
CA GLY A 117 -1.55 23.20 8.63
C GLY A 117 -1.61 24.19 9.80
N ILE A 118 -1.75 23.69 11.03
CA ILE A 118 -1.88 24.49 12.26
C ILE A 118 -0.51 24.77 12.91
N TYR A 119 0.35 23.76 13.05
CA TYR A 119 1.59 23.83 13.84
C TYR A 119 2.86 23.73 12.99
N SER A 120 3.08 24.72 12.13
CA SER A 120 4.21 24.73 11.18
C SER A 120 5.63 24.68 11.80
N LYS A 121 5.79 24.98 13.10
CA LYS A 121 7.08 24.93 13.81
C LYS A 121 7.47 23.54 14.33
N THR A 122 6.53 22.60 14.46
CA THR A 122 6.75 21.27 15.06
C THR A 122 6.63 20.12 14.05
N LYS A 123 6.86 20.40 12.75
CA LYS A 123 6.70 19.45 11.63
C LYS A 123 7.34 18.07 11.89
N ARG A 124 8.58 18.04 12.38
CA ARG A 124 9.30 16.79 12.67
C ARG A 124 8.59 15.98 13.74
N THR A 125 8.20 16.61 14.85
CA THR A 125 7.48 15.97 15.95
C THR A 125 6.13 15.45 15.49
N THR A 126 5.38 16.24 14.71
CA THR A 126 4.09 15.82 14.14
C THR A 126 4.21 14.56 13.29
N LEU A 127 5.18 14.53 12.37
CA LEU A 127 5.40 13.36 11.51
C LEU A 127 5.91 12.15 12.29
N SER A 128 6.76 12.35 13.29
CA SER A 128 7.22 11.28 14.19
C SER A 128 6.06 10.67 14.99
N ILE A 129 5.19 11.49 15.57
CA ILE A 129 4.01 11.01 16.31
C ILE A 129 3.07 10.25 15.37
N ALA A 130 2.82 10.79 14.17
CA ALA A 130 1.97 10.13 13.19
C ALA A 130 2.56 8.79 12.73
N ALA A 131 3.88 8.70 12.53
CA ALA A 131 4.56 7.45 12.19
C ALA A 131 4.43 6.42 13.32
N VAL A 132 4.66 6.81 14.59
CA VAL A 132 4.51 5.90 15.73
C VAL A 132 3.06 5.41 15.85
N LEU A 133 2.08 6.30 15.70
CA LEU A 133 0.67 5.93 15.74
C LEU A 133 0.28 5.00 14.59
N ASN A 134 0.74 5.29 13.37
CA ASN A 134 0.49 4.45 12.21
C ASN A 134 1.13 3.06 12.37
N PHE A 135 2.30 2.99 13.02
CA PHE A 135 2.98 1.73 13.30
C PHE A 135 2.21 0.90 14.33
N ALA A 136 1.72 1.54 15.40
CA ALA A 136 0.87 0.89 16.40
C ALA A 136 -0.41 0.33 15.77
N LEU A 137 -1.05 1.07 14.86
CA LEU A 137 -2.22 0.59 14.11
C LEU A 137 -1.87 -0.56 13.18
N LEU A 138 -0.69 -0.53 12.55
CA LEU A 138 -0.22 -1.61 11.68
C LEU A 138 -0.03 -2.91 12.48
N VAL A 139 0.59 -2.84 13.67
CA VAL A 139 0.69 -3.99 14.59
C VAL A 139 -0.69 -4.49 15.02
N ALA A 140 -1.59 -3.58 15.40
CA ALA A 140 -2.96 -3.94 15.76
C ALA A 140 -3.68 -4.64 14.61
N ALA A 141 -3.56 -4.13 13.37
CA ALA A 141 -4.14 -4.71 12.18
C ALA A 141 -3.65 -6.15 11.96
N VAL A 142 -2.34 -6.41 12.11
CA VAL A 142 -1.79 -7.78 12.03
C VAL A 142 -2.37 -8.68 13.13
N VAL A 143 -2.40 -8.22 14.39
CA VAL A 143 -2.92 -9.03 15.50
C VAL A 143 -4.40 -9.40 15.28
N PHE A 144 -5.23 -8.45 14.86
CA PHE A 144 -6.63 -8.72 14.59
C PHE A 144 -6.83 -9.54 13.31
N TRP A 145 -6.00 -9.34 12.29
CA TRP A 145 -6.02 -10.14 11.08
C TRP A 145 -5.72 -11.62 11.38
N ILE A 146 -4.67 -11.91 12.16
CA ILE A 146 -4.35 -13.30 12.57
C ILE A 146 -5.50 -13.93 13.37
N ARG A 147 -6.17 -13.16 14.24
CA ARG A 147 -7.25 -13.68 15.09
C ARG A 147 -8.58 -13.91 14.36
N THR A 148 -8.90 -13.07 13.37
CA THR A 148 -10.22 -13.06 12.74
C THR A 148 -10.21 -13.63 11.32
N GLY A 149 -9.05 -13.64 10.65
CA GLY A 149 -8.94 -13.93 9.22
C GLY A 149 -9.63 -12.90 8.31
N GLY A 150 -10.11 -11.77 8.86
CA GLY A 150 -10.99 -10.85 8.14
C GLY A 150 -10.30 -10.03 7.05
N THR A 151 -10.98 -9.84 5.93
CA THR A 151 -10.56 -8.98 4.80
C THR A 151 -10.29 -7.55 5.24
N PHE A 152 -11.11 -7.04 6.17
CA PHE A 152 -10.99 -5.69 6.70
C PHE A 152 -9.61 -5.43 7.33
N PHE A 153 -9.11 -6.36 8.15
CA PHE A 153 -7.84 -6.18 8.86
C PHE A 153 -6.63 -6.42 7.94
N SER A 154 -6.69 -7.40 7.05
CA SER A 154 -5.64 -7.63 6.05
C SER A 154 -5.49 -6.45 5.08
N PHE A 155 -6.61 -5.93 4.55
CA PHE A 155 -6.55 -4.79 3.64
C PHE A 155 -6.14 -3.51 4.39
N GLY A 156 -6.65 -3.34 5.61
CA GLY A 156 -6.26 -2.25 6.49
C GLY A 156 -4.76 -2.23 6.77
N PHE A 157 -4.13 -3.40 6.95
CA PHE A 157 -2.68 -3.53 7.05
C PHE A 157 -1.97 -3.02 5.79
N PHE A 158 -2.39 -3.42 4.58
CA PHE A 158 -1.79 -2.91 3.34
C PHE A 158 -1.99 -1.40 3.17
N CYS A 159 -3.16 -0.85 3.54
CA CYS A 159 -3.40 0.58 3.55
C CYS A 159 -2.51 1.35 4.53
N LEU A 160 -2.31 0.80 5.74
CA LEU A 160 -1.41 1.38 6.76
C LEU A 160 0.06 1.30 6.34
N LEU A 161 0.44 0.29 5.56
CA LEU A 161 1.76 0.20 4.97
C LEU A 161 1.95 1.30 3.90
N VAL A 162 0.96 1.53 3.04
CA VAL A 162 0.98 2.65 2.06
C VAL A 162 0.99 4.02 2.76
N SER A 163 0.26 4.19 3.87
CA SER A 163 0.28 5.45 4.61
C SER A 163 1.64 5.74 5.25
N MET A 164 2.43 4.73 5.63
CA MET A 164 3.83 4.95 6.08
C MET A 164 4.67 5.66 5.03
N PHE A 165 4.58 5.22 3.78
CA PHE A 165 5.30 5.88 2.70
C PHE A 165 4.78 7.29 2.45
N SER A 166 3.47 7.49 2.58
CA SER A 166 2.87 8.82 2.49
C SER A 166 3.43 9.76 3.58
N ILE A 167 3.63 9.28 4.80
CA ILE A 167 4.29 10.02 5.90
C ILE A 167 5.73 10.40 5.51
N CYS A 168 6.49 9.48 4.92
CA CYS A 168 7.84 9.76 4.43
C CYS A 168 7.83 10.83 3.32
N VAL A 169 6.89 10.76 2.38
CA VAL A 169 6.73 11.76 1.30
C VAL A 169 6.41 13.14 1.88
N PHE A 170 5.53 13.24 2.89
CA PHE A 170 5.33 14.49 3.62
C PHE A 170 6.64 15.02 4.20
N GLY A 171 7.41 14.17 4.89
CA GLY A 171 8.69 14.55 5.48
C GLY A 171 9.72 15.05 4.47
N VAL A 172 9.85 14.41 3.31
CA VAL A 172 10.80 14.82 2.27
C VAL A 172 10.34 16.12 1.61
N THR A 173 9.08 16.20 1.21
CA THR A 173 8.52 17.31 0.43
C THR A 173 8.52 18.63 1.21
N ILE A 174 8.23 18.57 2.52
CA ILE A 174 8.12 19.77 3.37
C ILE A 174 9.49 20.36 3.73
N ASN A 175 10.54 19.54 3.70
CA ASN A 175 11.90 19.96 4.05
C ASN A 175 12.71 20.47 2.85
N HIS A 176 12.19 20.36 1.62
CA HIS A 176 12.89 20.80 0.41
C HIS A 176 12.05 21.81 -0.38
N ASP A 177 12.54 23.05 -0.47
CA ASP A 177 11.79 24.12 -1.14
C ASP A 177 11.87 24.07 -2.67
N GLU A 178 13.00 23.63 -3.22
CA GLU A 178 13.30 23.70 -4.67
C GLU A 178 12.84 22.47 -5.46
N ARG A 179 12.43 21.39 -4.79
CA ARG A 179 12.09 20.12 -5.45
C ARG A 179 10.62 20.12 -5.90
N PRO A 180 10.32 19.64 -7.12
CA PRO A 180 8.93 19.50 -7.58
C PRO A 180 8.21 18.41 -6.79
N VAL A 181 7.09 18.78 -6.13
CA VAL A 181 6.30 17.90 -5.26
C VAL A 181 5.89 16.59 -5.94
N LEU A 182 5.46 16.67 -7.20
CA LEU A 182 5.03 15.50 -7.96
C LEU A 182 6.14 14.48 -8.16
N ARG A 183 7.41 14.92 -8.20
CA ARG A 183 8.55 14.02 -8.28
C ARG A 183 8.72 13.23 -6.99
N ASP A 184 8.61 13.88 -5.83
CA ASP A 184 8.73 13.24 -4.53
C ASP A 184 7.58 12.24 -4.29
N ILE A 185 6.36 12.60 -4.70
CA ILE A 185 5.18 11.70 -4.70
C ILE A 185 5.40 10.48 -5.60
N SER A 186 5.84 10.70 -6.84
CA SER A 186 6.10 9.62 -7.79
C SER A 186 7.21 8.69 -7.29
N TYR A 187 8.32 9.22 -6.76
CA TYR A 187 9.36 8.43 -6.11
C TYR A 187 8.83 7.63 -4.92
N GLY A 188 8.03 8.27 -4.06
CA GLY A 188 7.40 7.61 -2.92
C GLY A 188 6.57 6.40 -3.33
N SER A 189 5.86 6.48 -4.46
CA SER A 189 5.06 5.35 -4.96
C SER A 189 5.92 4.12 -5.28
N PHE A 190 7.12 4.28 -5.84
CA PHE A 190 8.01 3.14 -6.13
C PHE A 190 8.45 2.44 -4.84
N GLY A 191 8.76 3.23 -3.80
CA GLY A 191 9.04 2.70 -2.47
C GLY A 191 7.87 1.89 -1.91
N SER A 192 6.65 2.44 -2.02
CA SER A 192 5.42 1.74 -1.62
C SER A 192 5.25 0.42 -2.36
N PHE A 193 5.41 0.42 -3.68
CA PHE A 193 5.25 -0.79 -4.50
C PHE A 193 6.24 -1.87 -4.10
N VAL A 194 7.53 -1.54 -3.97
CA VAL A 194 8.58 -2.52 -3.66
C VAL A 194 8.32 -3.19 -2.32
N ILE A 195 8.10 -2.40 -1.26
CA ILE A 195 7.88 -2.98 0.08
C ILE A 195 6.55 -3.72 0.15
N LEU A 196 5.48 -3.18 -0.43
CA LEU A 196 4.19 -3.85 -0.45
C LEU A 196 4.28 -5.21 -1.18
N THR A 197 4.95 -5.25 -2.33
CA THR A 197 5.12 -6.48 -3.12
C THR A 197 5.98 -7.50 -2.36
N ILE A 198 7.08 -7.07 -1.73
CA ILE A 198 7.91 -7.95 -0.88
C ILE A 198 7.06 -8.52 0.26
N VAL A 199 6.30 -7.68 0.95
CA VAL A 199 5.43 -8.12 2.05
C VAL A 199 4.40 -9.14 1.57
N VAL A 200 3.75 -8.92 0.42
CA VAL A 200 2.84 -9.91 -0.18
C VAL A 200 3.54 -11.22 -0.49
N ILE A 201 4.74 -11.18 -1.10
CA ILE A 201 5.51 -12.38 -1.43
C ILE A 201 5.88 -13.15 -0.15
N VAL A 202 6.33 -12.46 0.90
CA VAL A 202 6.67 -13.08 2.20
C VAL A 202 5.46 -13.76 2.81
N ILE A 203 4.31 -13.07 2.87
CA ILE A 203 3.06 -13.64 3.41
C ILE A 203 2.65 -14.90 2.64
N LEU A 204 2.69 -14.86 1.31
CA LEU A 204 2.33 -16.01 0.48
C LEU A 204 3.34 -17.17 0.63
N SER A 205 4.63 -16.87 0.76
CA SER A 205 5.68 -17.88 0.93
C SER A 205 5.58 -18.58 2.29
N GLU A 206 5.22 -17.86 3.35
CA GLU A 206 4.98 -18.44 4.67
C GLU A 206 3.70 -19.29 4.71
N GLY A 207 2.66 -18.88 3.98
CA GLY A 207 1.44 -19.68 3.78
C GLY A 207 1.73 -21.03 3.12
N ASP A 208 2.46 -21.02 2.00
CA ASP A 208 2.86 -22.25 1.30
C ASP A 208 3.79 -23.14 2.14
N ALA A 209 4.68 -22.56 2.94
CA ALA A 209 5.57 -23.33 3.82
C ALA A 209 4.82 -24.06 4.95
N LEU A 210 3.72 -23.49 5.45
CA LEU A 210 2.86 -24.14 6.45
C LEU A 210 2.02 -25.28 5.85
N GLU A 211 1.50 -25.11 4.63
CA GLU A 211 0.75 -26.19 3.94
C GLU A 211 1.63 -27.38 3.55
N ILE A 212 2.89 -27.15 3.16
CA ILE A 212 3.86 -28.23 2.89
C ILE A 212 4.24 -28.97 4.19
N SER A 213 4.27 -28.28 5.33
CA SER A 213 4.54 -28.90 6.63
C SER A 213 3.40 -29.82 7.09
N ASP A 214 2.13 -29.47 6.82
CA ASP A 214 0.98 -30.31 7.14
C ASP A 214 0.82 -31.51 6.17
N LEU A 215 1.23 -31.36 4.91
CA LEU A 215 1.32 -32.47 3.94
C LEU A 215 2.38 -33.52 4.31
N GLY A 216 3.30 -33.21 5.24
CA GLY A 216 4.32 -34.13 5.75
C GLY A 216 3.84 -35.12 6.81
N ILE A 217 2.65 -34.93 7.41
CA ILE A 217 2.18 -35.74 8.55
C ILE A 217 0.94 -36.60 8.20
N GLU A 218 0.13 -36.23 7.20
CA GLU A 218 -1.09 -36.99 6.85
C GLU A 218 -0.95 -37.99 5.68
N GLY A 219 0.22 -38.06 5.03
CA GLY A 219 0.45 -38.87 3.83
C GLY A 219 0.49 -40.40 4.02
N LEU A 220 0.49 -40.91 5.26
CA LEU A 220 0.74 -42.34 5.53
C LEU A 220 -0.53 -43.18 5.82
N ASP A 221 -1.68 -42.60 6.16
CA ASP A 221 -2.82 -43.39 6.67
C ASP A 221 -3.98 -43.63 5.69
N ARG A 222 -4.07 -42.88 4.57
CA ARG A 222 -5.21 -43.03 3.63
C ARG A 222 -5.10 -44.17 2.61
N LYS A 223 -3.95 -44.86 2.50
CA LYS A 223 -3.76 -45.93 1.50
C LYS A 223 -4.20 -47.34 1.93
N LYS A 224 -4.59 -47.58 3.19
CA LYS A 224 -4.92 -48.94 3.67
C LYS A 224 -6.43 -49.29 3.66
N LYS A 225 -7.33 -48.33 3.43
CA LYS A 225 -8.79 -48.56 3.49
C LYS A 225 -9.50 -48.83 2.16
N ARG A 226 -8.79 -48.93 1.03
CA ARG A 226 -9.39 -49.07 -0.32
C ARG A 226 -9.20 -50.45 -1.00
N LYS A 227 -8.75 -51.47 -0.25
CA LYS A 227 -8.62 -52.87 -0.73
C LYS A 227 -9.32 -53.90 0.18
N ALA A 228 -10.44 -53.51 0.79
CA ALA A 228 -11.34 -54.44 1.46
C ALA A 228 -12.78 -54.10 1.08
N LYS A 229 -13.13 -54.42 -0.16
CA LYS A 229 -14.48 -54.78 -0.59
C LYS A 229 -14.38 -55.57 -1.88
#